data_AF-A0A090EFE0-F1
#
_entry.id   AF-A0A090EFE0-F1
#
_cell.length_a   1.000
_cell.length_b   1.000
_cell.length_c   1.000
_cell.angle_alpha   90.00
_cell.angle_beta   90.00
_cell.angle_gamma   90.00
#
_symmetry.space_group_name_H-M   'P 1'
#
loop_
_entity.id
_entity.type
_entity.pdbx_description
1 polymer ?
#
loop_
_entity_poly.entity_id
_entity_poly.type
_entity_poly.pdbx_seq_one_letter_code
_entity_poly.pdbx_strand_id
1 'polypeptide(L)'
;MQVEIEERRDHPRVRLDNYFQQELGPKTFVVCVLWVAGWTTARIAAASGRTGGSIRGIVNRCMVKPRDFLMLEERQNILDELAAIRQDHRPDGGYVLKDYHFAAVEIPMSPLANRAQPAAPPPEPNLRTRAGRKEAIRRRKEAARQAAIEAQKQRDKELGGAWKRGVDGSALEHLYQMLLLSDGEEKSVDAKQAKSLASKDRRKEAGLALRSYIDGCRVGGMSSVDFEREVAGGGVGLAIPAHRLECISALGAIKKMMPERDYLLIEGVVDRDEFPWRDIPSRTGKAFLYEAIRRALDVVAVFQGLMAKDTFADRWGYNLKDVDAMDFDDALSVSRQARQMFGKAQREAR
;
A
#
# COMPACT_ATOMS: atom_id res chain seq x y z
N MET A 1 -28.43 35.64 48.54
CA MET A 1 -27.84 34.30 48.39
C MET A 1 -28.75 33.51 47.48
N GLN A 2 -28.55 33.66 46.17
CA GLN A 2 -29.35 32.99 45.14
C GLN A 2 -28.63 31.68 44.79
N VAL A 3 -29.32 30.57 44.95
CA VAL A 3 -28.86 29.24 44.54
C VAL A 3 -29.49 28.98 43.17
N GLU A 4 -28.66 28.96 42.13
CA GLU A 4 -29.05 28.52 40.79
C GLU A 4 -29.32 27.01 40.82
N ILE A 5 -30.52 26.63 40.40
CA ILE A 5 -30.90 25.24 40.16
C ILE A 5 -30.58 24.95 38.69
N GLU A 6 -29.53 24.19 38.46
CA GLU A 6 -29.18 23.64 37.14
C GLU A 6 -30.23 22.60 36.71
N GLU A 7 -31.08 22.97 35.75
CA GLU A 7 -31.94 22.03 35.01
C GLU A 7 -31.07 21.09 34.16
N ARG A 8 -30.89 19.85 34.64
CA ARG A 8 -30.41 18.74 33.81
C ARG A 8 -31.46 18.41 32.74
N ARG A 9 -31.14 18.72 31.48
CA ARG A 9 -31.89 18.24 30.32
C ARG A 9 -31.67 16.73 30.17
N ASP A 10 -32.69 15.94 30.50
CA ASP A 10 -32.76 14.53 30.17
C ASP A 10 -32.85 14.36 28.65
N HIS A 11 -31.72 13.99 28.03
CA HIS A 11 -31.73 13.50 26.65
C HIS A 11 -32.49 12.16 26.57
N PRO A 12 -33.33 11.94 25.55
CA PRO A 12 -34.05 10.68 25.39
C PRO A 12 -33.04 9.54 25.18
N ARG A 13 -32.89 8.69 26.19
CA ARG A 13 -32.13 7.44 26.07
C ARG A 13 -32.75 6.62 24.95
N VAL A 14 -31.95 6.30 23.93
CA VAL A 14 -32.31 5.36 22.89
C VAL A 14 -32.47 4.00 23.59
N ARG A 15 -33.70 3.65 24.00
CA ARG A 15 -33.97 2.34 24.57
C ARG A 15 -33.67 1.29 23.50
N LEU A 16 -32.65 0.48 23.75
CA LEU A 16 -32.49 -0.80 23.07
C LEU A 16 -33.67 -1.69 23.49
N ASP A 17 -34.63 -1.90 22.59
CA ASP A 17 -35.81 -2.74 22.87
C ASP A 17 -35.40 -4.18 23.26
N ASN A 18 -36.17 -4.76 24.18
CA ASN A 18 -36.25 -6.09 24.83
C ASN A 18 -35.37 -7.29 24.38
N TYR A 19 -34.68 -7.26 23.25
CA TYR A 19 -33.76 -8.31 22.80
C TYR A 19 -32.44 -8.40 23.57
N PHE A 20 -32.05 -7.34 24.28
CA PHE A 20 -30.82 -7.32 25.08
C PHE A 20 -30.95 -7.98 26.46
N GLN A 21 -32.17 -8.40 26.87
CA GLN A 21 -32.36 -9.20 28.08
C GLN A 21 -31.96 -10.68 27.89
N GLN A 22 -31.80 -11.13 26.64
CA GLN A 22 -31.16 -12.41 26.34
C GLN A 22 -29.65 -12.17 26.24
N GLU A 23 -28.86 -12.89 27.04
CA GLU A 23 -27.40 -12.79 27.06
C GLU A 23 -26.85 -12.80 25.63
N LEU A 24 -26.26 -11.67 25.19
CA LEU A 24 -25.60 -11.64 23.90
C LEU A 24 -24.45 -12.64 23.93
N GLY A 25 -24.60 -13.72 23.15
CA GLY A 25 -23.52 -14.67 22.97
C GLY A 25 -22.22 -13.95 22.55
N PRO A 26 -21.03 -14.41 23.00
CA PRO A 26 -19.75 -13.71 22.83
C PRO A 26 -19.48 -13.22 21.41
N LYS A 27 -19.87 -14.05 20.43
CA LYS A 27 -19.68 -13.76 19.00
C LYS A 27 -20.60 -12.65 18.49
N THR A 28 -21.83 -12.59 18.99
CA THR A 28 -22.79 -11.53 18.64
C THR A 28 -22.34 -10.21 19.25
N PHE A 29 -21.91 -10.26 20.52
CA PHE A 29 -21.36 -9.13 21.25
C PHE A 29 -20.19 -8.46 20.50
N VAL A 30 -19.16 -9.24 20.12
CA VAL A 30 -17.99 -8.70 19.40
C VAL A 30 -18.37 -8.09 18.05
N VAL A 31 -19.32 -8.69 17.32
CA VAL A 31 -19.81 -8.12 16.06
C VAL A 31 -20.48 -6.77 16.27
N CYS A 32 -21.30 -6.63 17.32
CA CYS A 32 -21.95 -5.37 17.66
C CYS A 32 -20.93 -4.29 18.02
N VAL A 33 -19.97 -4.59 18.90
CA VAL A 33 -18.90 -3.65 19.30
C VAL A 33 -18.11 -3.18 18.08
N LEU A 34 -17.60 -4.12 17.25
CA LEU A 34 -16.79 -3.78 16.07
C LEU A 34 -17.57 -2.95 15.04
N TRP A 35 -18.86 -3.23 14.85
CA TRP A 35 -19.70 -2.50 13.90
C TRP A 35 -19.97 -1.07 14.36
N VAL A 36 -20.29 -0.88 15.65
CA VAL A 36 -20.49 0.45 16.27
C VAL A 36 -19.19 1.25 16.26
N ALA A 37 -18.05 0.59 16.49
CA ALA A 37 -16.71 1.15 16.37
C ALA A 37 -16.28 1.48 14.92
N GLY A 38 -17.13 1.24 13.92
CA GLY A 38 -16.91 1.72 12.55
C GLY A 38 -16.40 0.68 11.56
N TRP A 39 -16.24 -0.59 11.94
CA TRP A 39 -15.82 -1.63 11.00
C TRP A 39 -16.92 -1.98 10.00
N THR A 40 -16.55 -2.24 8.74
CA THR A 40 -17.50 -2.69 7.71
C THR A 40 -17.87 -4.16 7.92
N THR A 41 -19.05 -4.58 7.47
CA THR A 41 -19.49 -5.98 7.56
C THR A 41 -18.53 -6.93 6.85
N ALA A 42 -17.90 -6.49 5.76
CA ALA A 42 -16.86 -7.25 5.05
C ALA A 42 -15.58 -7.42 5.90
N ARG A 43 -15.13 -6.37 6.58
CA ARG A 43 -13.94 -6.43 7.46
C ARG A 43 -14.19 -7.32 8.68
N ILE A 44 -15.38 -7.21 9.29
CA ILE A 44 -15.78 -8.06 10.41
C ILE A 44 -15.90 -9.53 9.95
N ALA A 45 -16.47 -9.78 8.77
CA ALA A 45 -16.57 -11.12 8.19
C ALA A 45 -15.18 -11.77 8.00
N ALA A 46 -14.23 -11.02 7.44
CA ALA A 46 -12.85 -11.47 7.28
C ALA A 46 -12.17 -11.79 8.62
N ALA A 47 -12.32 -10.91 9.63
CA ALA A 47 -11.71 -11.10 10.95
C ALA A 47 -12.37 -12.23 11.77
N SER A 48 -13.66 -12.47 11.59
CA SER A 48 -14.42 -13.48 12.34
C SER A 48 -14.54 -14.84 11.63
N GLY A 49 -14.06 -14.96 10.39
CA GLY A 49 -14.20 -16.17 9.58
C GLY A 49 -15.66 -16.50 9.22
N ARG A 50 -16.57 -15.51 9.24
CA ARG A 50 -17.99 -15.67 8.94
C ARG A 50 -18.35 -15.10 7.57
N THR A 51 -19.49 -15.51 7.02
CA THR A 51 -20.00 -14.92 5.76
C THR A 51 -20.53 -13.50 5.99
N GLY A 52 -20.40 -12.62 4.99
CA GLY A 52 -20.92 -11.25 5.08
C GLY A 52 -22.43 -11.18 5.33
N GLY A 53 -23.20 -12.16 4.80
CA GLY A 53 -24.62 -12.29 5.08
C GLY A 53 -24.93 -12.61 6.55
N SER A 54 -24.13 -13.47 7.18
CA SER A 54 -24.26 -13.79 8.62
C SER A 54 -24.00 -12.57 9.50
N ILE A 55 -22.94 -11.80 9.19
CA ILE A 55 -22.63 -10.56 9.92
C ILE A 55 -23.74 -9.52 9.75
N ARG A 56 -24.23 -9.33 8.52
CA ARG A 56 -25.34 -8.41 8.24
C ARG A 56 -26.61 -8.81 9.01
N GLY A 57 -26.92 -10.10 9.08
CA GLY A 57 -28.06 -10.61 9.85
C GLY A 57 -27.92 -10.39 11.35
N ILE A 58 -26.70 -10.46 11.91
CA ILE A 58 -26.46 -10.14 13.32
C ILE A 58 -26.67 -8.65 13.57
N VAL A 59 -26.05 -7.79 12.76
CA VAL A 59 -26.18 -6.33 12.88
C VAL A 59 -27.64 -5.91 12.79
N ASN A 60 -28.38 -6.37 11.78
CA ASN A 60 -29.77 -5.98 11.59
C ASN A 60 -30.71 -6.49 12.69
N ARG A 61 -30.33 -7.53 13.44
CA ARG A 61 -31.10 -8.00 14.60
C ARG A 61 -30.79 -7.20 15.86
N CYS A 62 -29.54 -6.75 16.02
CA CYS A 62 -29.09 -6.09 17.25
C CYS A 62 -29.17 -4.55 17.17
N MET A 63 -29.23 -3.98 15.96
CA MET A 63 -29.17 -2.54 15.71
C MET A 63 -30.39 -2.12 14.91
N VAL A 64 -31.25 -1.30 15.52
CA VAL A 64 -32.50 -0.82 14.90
C VAL A 64 -32.22 0.24 13.83
N LYS A 65 -31.25 1.14 14.09
CA LYS A 65 -30.86 2.19 13.15
C LYS A 65 -29.60 1.77 12.37
N PRO A 66 -29.53 2.07 11.06
CA PRO A 66 -28.28 1.92 10.32
C PRO A 66 -27.22 2.87 10.89
N ARG A 67 -25.95 2.42 10.88
CA ARG A 67 -24.84 3.15 11.49
C ARG A 67 -24.69 4.59 11.01
N ASP A 68 -24.98 4.84 9.74
CA ASP A 68 -24.81 6.15 9.12
C ASP A 68 -25.79 7.19 9.67
N PHE A 69 -26.85 6.75 10.38
CA PHE A 69 -27.80 7.60 11.09
C PHE A 69 -27.51 7.73 12.59
N LEU A 70 -26.44 7.12 13.10
CA LEU A 70 -26.03 7.21 14.50
C LEU A 70 -24.96 8.28 14.67
N MET A 71 -25.25 9.28 15.50
CA MET A 71 -24.29 10.30 15.93
C MET A 71 -23.18 9.68 16.79
N LEU A 72 -22.03 10.35 16.92
CA LEU A 72 -20.91 9.84 17.71
C LEU A 72 -21.29 9.56 19.18
N GLU A 73 -22.10 10.44 19.77
CA GLU A 73 -22.62 10.29 21.13
C GLU A 73 -23.55 9.08 21.26
N GLU A 74 -24.47 8.88 20.30
CA GLU A 74 -25.34 7.71 20.27
C GLU A 74 -24.54 6.41 20.15
N ARG A 75 -23.46 6.40 19.36
CA ARG A 75 -22.58 5.23 19.24
C ARG A 75 -21.85 4.94 20.54
N GLN A 76 -21.37 5.96 21.25
CA GLN A 76 -20.72 5.79 22.55
C GLN A 76 -21.69 5.23 23.58
N ASN A 77 -22.92 5.74 23.63
CA ASN A 77 -23.97 5.21 24.50
C ASN A 77 -24.24 3.72 24.24
N ILE A 78 -24.29 3.31 22.97
CA ILE A 78 -24.46 1.89 22.60
C ILE A 78 -23.26 1.05 23.06
N LEU A 79 -22.03 1.56 22.95
CA LEU A 79 -20.84 0.86 23.45
C LEU A 79 -20.85 0.72 24.97
N ASP A 80 -21.31 1.74 25.69
CA ASP A 80 -21.43 1.71 27.14
C ASP A 80 -22.51 0.73 27.61
N GLU A 81 -23.65 0.68 26.89
CA GLU A 81 -24.70 -0.31 27.13
C GLU A 81 -24.20 -1.74 26.85
N LEU A 82 -23.47 -1.95 25.76
CA LEU A 82 -22.82 -3.23 25.47
C LEU A 82 -21.82 -3.62 26.58
N ALA A 83 -20.98 -2.68 27.04
CA ALA A 83 -20.05 -2.92 28.16
C ALA A 83 -20.75 -3.37 29.44
N ALA A 84 -21.94 -2.80 29.72
CA ALA A 84 -22.74 -3.17 30.88
C ALA A 84 -23.30 -4.60 30.78
N ILE A 85 -23.57 -5.09 29.57
CA ILE A 85 -24.12 -6.44 29.32
C ILE A 85 -23.04 -7.52 29.43
N ARG A 86 -21.80 -7.26 28.99
CA ARG A 86 -20.68 -8.23 29.08
C ARG A 86 -19.41 -7.61 29.67
N GLN A 87 -19.34 -7.66 30.99
CA GLN A 87 -18.17 -7.19 31.76
C GLN A 87 -16.91 -8.02 31.49
N ASP A 88 -17.07 -9.30 31.11
CA ASP A 88 -15.98 -10.25 30.86
C ASP A 88 -15.17 -9.97 29.59
N HIS A 89 -15.68 -9.12 28.69
CA HIS A 89 -14.99 -8.72 27.47
C HIS A 89 -14.56 -7.25 27.45
N ARG A 90 -14.75 -6.53 28.56
CA ARG A 90 -14.44 -5.10 28.67
C ARG A 90 -12.91 -4.90 28.78
N PRO A 91 -12.28 -4.07 27.92
CA PRO A 91 -10.89 -3.70 28.10
C PRO A 91 -10.72 -2.78 29.33
N ASP A 92 -9.55 -2.79 29.95
CA ASP A 92 -9.18 -1.91 31.07
C ASP A 92 -9.21 -0.44 30.61
N GLY A 93 -10.36 0.22 30.80
CA GLY A 93 -10.64 1.57 30.27
C GLY A 93 -12.04 1.72 29.64
N GLY A 94 -12.73 0.62 29.33
CA GLY A 94 -14.01 0.65 28.63
C GLY A 94 -13.87 0.87 27.12
N TYR A 95 -14.99 0.88 26.41
CA TYR A 95 -15.02 1.01 24.95
C TYR A 95 -15.10 2.48 24.55
N VAL A 96 -13.96 3.17 24.45
CA VAL A 96 -13.93 4.59 24.05
C VAL A 96 -13.83 4.71 22.54
N LEU A 97 -14.81 5.34 21.88
CA LEU A 97 -14.83 5.50 20.42
C LEU A 97 -13.58 6.20 19.85
N LYS A 98 -12.96 7.09 20.62
CA LYS A 98 -11.72 7.80 20.26
C LYS A 98 -10.49 6.88 20.25
N ASP A 99 -10.48 5.84 21.08
CA ASP A 99 -9.36 4.90 21.19
C ASP A 99 -9.43 3.76 20.16
N TYR A 100 -10.60 3.57 19.55
CA TYR A 100 -10.77 2.81 18.32
C TYR A 100 -10.26 3.61 17.09
N HIS A 101 -9.08 4.21 17.20
CA HIS A 101 -8.28 4.52 16.03
C HIS A 101 -8.01 3.20 15.30
N PHE A 102 -8.17 3.21 13.97
CA PHE A 102 -8.16 2.06 13.06
C PHE A 102 -6.86 1.22 13.02
N ALA A 103 -5.98 1.31 14.02
CA ALA A 103 -4.86 0.43 14.27
C ALA A 103 -5.30 -0.73 15.19
N ALA A 104 -4.87 -1.93 14.83
CA ALA A 104 -5.03 -3.19 15.53
C ALA A 104 -5.09 -3.08 17.07
N VAL A 105 -6.30 -2.96 17.64
CA VAL A 105 -6.53 -3.56 18.95
C VAL A 105 -6.61 -5.05 18.68
N GLU A 106 -5.50 -5.74 18.93
CA GLU A 106 -5.46 -7.20 19.05
C GLU A 106 -6.33 -7.58 20.25
N ILE A 107 -7.64 -7.60 20.05
CA ILE A 107 -8.50 -8.36 20.94
C ILE A 107 -7.99 -9.79 20.82
N PRO A 108 -7.61 -10.45 21.94
CA PRO A 108 -7.22 -11.85 21.93
C PRO A 108 -8.45 -12.69 21.60
N MET A 109 -8.79 -12.72 20.31
CA MET A 109 -9.58 -13.77 19.73
C MET A 109 -8.65 -14.97 19.83
N SER A 110 -8.84 -15.82 20.85
CA SER A 110 -8.24 -17.14 20.84
C SER A 110 -8.42 -17.69 19.43
N PRO A 111 -7.37 -18.20 18.78
CA PRO A 111 -7.55 -18.94 17.56
C PRO A 111 -8.41 -20.13 17.97
N LEU A 112 -9.72 -20.00 17.76
CA LEU A 112 -10.60 -21.14 17.73
C LEU A 112 -9.96 -21.96 16.62
N ALA A 113 -9.30 -23.03 17.06
CA ALA A 113 -9.05 -24.18 16.25
C ALA A 113 -10.36 -24.43 15.52
N ASN A 114 -10.42 -24.00 14.27
CA ASN A 114 -11.37 -24.51 13.33
C ASN A 114 -10.95 -25.98 13.16
N ARG A 115 -11.34 -26.83 14.11
CA ARG A 115 -11.98 -28.09 13.74
C ARG A 115 -13.34 -27.73 13.14
N ALA A 116 -13.31 -26.98 12.03
CA ALA A 116 -14.11 -27.41 10.92
C ALA A 116 -13.64 -28.84 10.70
N GLN A 117 -14.48 -29.83 11.01
CA GLN A 117 -14.26 -31.13 10.40
C GLN A 117 -14.04 -30.82 8.91
N PRO A 118 -12.89 -31.19 8.32
CA PRO A 118 -12.73 -31.03 6.89
C PRO A 118 -13.98 -31.66 6.28
N ALA A 119 -14.73 -30.87 5.50
CA ALA A 119 -15.85 -31.41 4.76
C ALA A 119 -15.31 -32.69 4.11
N ALA A 120 -15.94 -33.83 4.43
CA ALA A 120 -15.42 -35.12 4.03
C ALA A 120 -15.06 -35.04 2.53
N PRO A 121 -13.83 -35.42 2.13
CA PRO A 121 -13.39 -35.26 0.77
C PRO A 121 -14.46 -35.86 -0.14
N PRO A 122 -14.93 -35.12 -1.16
CA PRO A 122 -16.03 -35.56 -1.98
C PRO A 122 -15.69 -36.95 -2.54
N PRO A 123 -16.62 -37.92 -2.50
CA PRO A 123 -16.33 -39.31 -2.77
C PRO A 123 -15.54 -39.46 -4.06
N GLU A 124 -14.56 -40.37 -4.04
CA GLU A 124 -13.69 -40.58 -5.19
C GLU A 124 -14.53 -40.98 -6.40
N PRO A 125 -14.30 -40.33 -7.56
CA PRO A 125 -15.06 -40.63 -8.75
C PRO A 125 -14.82 -42.09 -9.16
N ASN A 126 -15.89 -42.87 -9.30
CA ASN A 126 -15.81 -44.28 -9.67
C ASN A 126 -15.34 -44.43 -11.13
N LEU A 127 -14.05 -44.68 -11.33
CA LEU A 127 -13.38 -44.77 -12.63
C LEU A 127 -13.90 -45.90 -13.54
N ARG A 128 -14.62 -46.88 -12.99
CA ARG A 128 -15.23 -47.95 -13.80
C ARG A 128 -16.41 -47.42 -14.61
N THR A 129 -17.10 -46.39 -14.11
CA THR A 129 -18.28 -45.79 -14.78
C THR A 129 -17.90 -44.65 -15.72
N ARG A 130 -18.64 -44.48 -16.82
CA ARG A 130 -18.44 -43.36 -17.76
C ARG A 130 -18.62 -41.99 -17.08
N ALA A 131 -19.58 -41.91 -16.15
CA ALA A 131 -19.84 -40.71 -15.35
C ALA A 131 -18.66 -40.39 -14.41
N GLY A 132 -18.11 -41.39 -13.72
CA GLY A 132 -16.95 -41.21 -12.85
C GLY A 132 -15.67 -40.83 -13.61
N ARG A 133 -15.42 -41.37 -14.82
CA ARG A 133 -14.29 -40.91 -15.65
C ARG A 133 -14.41 -39.45 -16.06
N LYS A 134 -15.61 -39.00 -16.44
CA LYS A 134 -15.86 -37.60 -16.80
C LYS A 134 -15.67 -36.66 -15.61
N GLU A 135 -16.10 -37.09 -14.42
CA GLU A 135 -15.94 -36.34 -13.17
C GLU A 135 -14.47 -36.27 -12.71
N ALA A 136 -13.70 -37.36 -12.85
CA ALA A 136 -12.27 -37.37 -12.56
C ALA A 136 -11.49 -36.41 -13.46
N ILE A 137 -11.84 -36.34 -14.75
CA ILE A 137 -11.24 -35.39 -15.70
C ILE A 137 -11.59 -33.95 -15.33
N ARG A 138 -12.85 -33.69 -14.94
CA ARG A 138 -13.29 -32.35 -14.49
C ARG A 138 -12.50 -31.89 -13.27
N ARG A 139 -12.40 -32.72 -12.23
CA ARG A 139 -11.64 -32.39 -11.00
C ARG A 139 -10.16 -32.14 -11.28
N ARG A 140 -9.53 -32.90 -12.19
CA ARG A 140 -8.14 -32.66 -12.61
C ARG A 140 -7.97 -31.32 -13.34
N LYS A 141 -8.91 -30.95 -14.21
CA LYS A 141 -8.88 -29.64 -14.91
C LYS A 141 -9.10 -28.47 -13.96
N GLU A 142 -10.01 -28.60 -12.99
CA GLU A 142 -10.25 -27.57 -11.97
C GLU A 142 -9.04 -27.40 -11.04
N ALA A 143 -8.46 -28.50 -10.56
CA ALA A 143 -7.24 -28.46 -9.76
C ALA A 143 -6.05 -27.83 -10.51
N ALA A 144 -5.87 -28.18 -11.79
CA ALA A 144 -4.83 -27.56 -12.62
C ALA A 144 -5.08 -26.05 -12.84
N ARG A 145 -6.34 -25.63 -12.99
CA ARG A 145 -6.70 -24.22 -13.12
C ARG A 145 -6.46 -23.45 -11.82
N GLN A 146 -6.78 -24.03 -10.67
CA GLN A 146 -6.51 -23.43 -9.36
C GLN A 146 -5.02 -23.34 -9.07
N ALA A 147 -4.25 -24.39 -9.34
CA ALA A 147 -2.80 -24.37 -9.23
C ALA A 147 -2.16 -23.31 -10.15
N ALA A 148 -2.67 -23.14 -11.38
CA ALA A 148 -2.21 -22.08 -12.27
C ALA A 148 -2.54 -20.67 -11.74
N ILE A 149 -3.73 -20.47 -11.16
CA ILE A 149 -4.11 -19.18 -10.54
C ILE A 149 -3.26 -18.89 -9.31
N GLU A 150 -2.97 -19.88 -8.48
CA GLU A 150 -2.13 -19.73 -7.29
C GLU A 150 -0.67 -19.46 -7.67
N ALA A 151 -0.12 -20.21 -8.63
CA ALA A 151 1.21 -19.96 -9.17
C ALA A 151 1.32 -18.56 -9.80
N GLN A 152 0.27 -18.10 -10.50
CA GLN A 152 0.21 -16.74 -11.04
C GLN A 152 0.21 -15.71 -9.91
N LYS A 153 -0.64 -15.86 -8.88
CA LYS A 153 -0.69 -14.95 -7.72
C LYS A 153 0.63 -14.91 -6.93
N GLN A 154 1.32 -16.04 -6.86
CA GLN A 154 2.60 -16.14 -6.16
C GLN A 154 3.71 -15.47 -6.97
N ARG A 155 3.73 -15.67 -8.30
CA ARG A 155 4.55 -14.89 -9.22
C ARG A 155 4.23 -13.40 -9.18
N ASP A 156 2.96 -13.01 -9.07
CA ASP A 156 2.55 -11.60 -9.00
C ASP A 156 3.02 -10.92 -7.71
N LYS A 157 3.11 -11.68 -6.61
CA LYS A 157 3.72 -11.23 -5.34
C LYS A 157 5.24 -11.13 -5.43
N GLU A 158 5.89 -12.10 -6.08
CA GLU A 158 7.35 -12.13 -6.25
C GLU A 158 7.85 -11.09 -7.27
N LEU A 159 7.05 -10.76 -8.29
CA LEU A 159 7.35 -9.76 -9.33
C LEU A 159 6.84 -8.35 -9.00
N GLY A 160 6.39 -8.10 -7.77
CA GLY A 160 6.10 -6.75 -7.26
C GLY A 160 5.08 -5.95 -8.10
N GLY A 161 3.91 -6.51 -8.41
CA GLY A 161 2.84 -5.72 -9.06
C GLY A 161 3.08 -5.38 -10.54
N ALA A 162 4.01 -6.11 -11.16
CA ALA A 162 4.43 -6.03 -12.54
C ALA A 162 3.35 -5.86 -13.64
N TRP A 163 2.12 -6.29 -13.38
CA TRP A 163 1.04 -6.28 -14.38
C TRP A 163 0.17 -5.02 -14.34
N LYS A 164 0.38 -4.12 -13.36
CA LYS A 164 -0.20 -2.76 -13.33
C LYS A 164 0.68 -1.71 -14.02
N ARG A 165 1.71 -2.14 -14.74
CA ARG A 165 2.77 -1.30 -15.29
C ARG A 165 2.41 -0.52 -16.57
N GLY A 166 1.13 -0.42 -16.95
CA GLY A 166 0.77 0.31 -18.18
C GLY A 166 -0.70 0.59 -18.48
N VAL A 167 -1.65 0.30 -17.58
CA VAL A 167 -3.08 0.55 -17.83
C VAL A 167 -3.70 1.09 -16.54
N ASP A 168 -4.14 2.35 -16.55
CA ASP A 168 -4.98 3.02 -15.54
C ASP A 168 -4.89 2.42 -14.12
N GLY A 169 -3.77 2.66 -13.41
CA GLY A 169 -3.64 2.07 -12.07
C GLY A 169 -2.31 2.14 -11.32
N SER A 170 -1.28 2.83 -11.83
CA SER A 170 -0.06 3.09 -11.04
C SER A 170 -0.32 4.17 -9.99
N ALA A 171 0.43 4.12 -8.88
CA ALA A 171 0.27 5.09 -7.80
C ALA A 171 0.61 6.52 -8.26
N LEU A 172 1.64 6.67 -9.09
CA LEU A 172 2.01 7.94 -9.72
C LEU A 172 0.92 8.46 -10.68
N GLU A 173 0.36 7.60 -11.53
CA GLU A 173 -0.72 8.00 -12.46
C GLU A 173 -1.99 8.39 -11.70
N HIS A 174 -2.31 7.67 -10.62
CA HIS A 174 -3.42 8.04 -9.75
C HIS A 174 -3.23 9.44 -9.15
N LEU A 175 -2.04 9.76 -8.62
CA LEU A 175 -1.75 11.10 -8.09
C LEU A 175 -1.87 12.18 -9.18
N TYR A 176 -1.43 11.86 -10.39
CA TYR A 176 -1.55 12.75 -11.55
C TYR A 176 -3.01 12.99 -11.91
N GLN A 177 -3.80 11.94 -12.14
CA GLN A 177 -5.21 12.03 -12.54
C GLN A 177 -6.06 12.78 -11.50
N MET A 178 -5.81 12.53 -10.21
CA MET A 178 -6.52 13.17 -9.09
C MET A 178 -6.04 14.60 -8.78
N LEU A 179 -5.15 15.19 -9.59
CA LEU A 179 -4.57 16.52 -9.39
C LEU A 179 -3.81 16.69 -8.06
N LEU A 180 -3.39 15.58 -7.45
CA LEU A 180 -2.67 15.57 -6.17
C LEU A 180 -1.17 15.89 -6.35
N LEU A 181 -0.68 15.90 -7.59
CA LEU A 181 0.64 16.40 -7.96
C LEU A 181 0.66 17.90 -8.26
N SER A 182 -0.48 18.58 -8.33
CA SER A 182 -0.50 20.03 -8.53
C SER A 182 0.00 20.77 -7.29
N ASP A 183 0.46 22.01 -7.45
CA ASP A 183 0.74 22.88 -6.30
C ASP A 183 -0.53 23.11 -5.47
N GLY A 184 -0.36 23.22 -4.14
CA GLY A 184 -1.43 23.72 -3.28
C GLY A 184 -1.65 25.21 -3.55
N GLU A 185 -2.82 25.75 -3.19
CA GLU A 185 -3.17 27.16 -3.41
C GLU A 185 -2.10 28.14 -2.88
N GLU A 186 -1.42 27.78 -1.80
CA GLU A 186 -0.38 28.59 -1.16
C GLU A 186 1.02 28.52 -1.82
N LYS A 187 1.26 27.55 -2.72
CA LYS A 187 2.60 27.24 -3.26
C LYS A 187 2.71 27.38 -4.78
N SER A 188 1.74 28.06 -5.41
CA SER A 188 1.75 28.30 -6.86
C SER A 188 2.83 29.30 -7.26
N VAL A 189 4.05 28.81 -7.47
CA VAL A 189 5.19 29.59 -7.97
C VAL A 189 5.19 29.65 -9.51
N ASP A 190 4.51 28.70 -10.15
CA ASP A 190 4.49 28.53 -11.61
C ASP A 190 3.77 29.68 -12.36
N ALA A 191 2.97 30.50 -11.65
CA ALA A 191 2.31 31.66 -12.24
C ALA A 191 3.27 32.72 -12.82
N LYS A 192 4.56 32.70 -12.41
CA LYS A 192 5.55 33.71 -12.84
C LYS A 192 6.37 33.32 -14.09
N GLN A 193 6.26 32.09 -14.61
CA GLN A 193 7.04 31.65 -15.77
C GLN A 193 6.16 31.00 -16.85
N ALA A 194 5.71 31.81 -17.82
CA ALA A 194 4.80 31.43 -18.92
C ALA A 194 5.33 30.35 -19.91
N LYS A 195 6.52 29.78 -19.67
CA LYS A 195 7.16 28.73 -20.51
C LYS A 195 7.52 27.45 -19.76
N SER A 196 7.21 27.35 -18.46
CA SER A 196 7.53 26.15 -17.67
C SER A 196 6.42 25.10 -17.81
N LEU A 197 6.79 23.82 -17.88
CA LEU A 197 5.86 22.70 -17.70
C LEU A 197 5.04 22.92 -16.41
N ALA A 198 3.73 22.68 -16.47
CA ALA A 198 2.90 22.75 -15.28
C ALA A 198 3.47 21.85 -14.18
N SER A 199 3.45 22.29 -12.91
CA SER A 199 4.00 21.53 -11.76
C SER A 199 3.60 20.06 -11.74
N LYS A 200 2.34 19.77 -12.06
CA LYS A 200 1.81 18.40 -12.13
C LYS A 200 2.50 17.56 -13.22
N ASP A 201 2.68 18.10 -14.42
CA ASP A 201 3.28 17.40 -15.56
C ASP A 201 4.77 17.15 -15.31
N ARG A 202 5.47 18.19 -14.83
CA ARG A 202 6.87 18.11 -14.42
C ARG A 202 7.11 17.04 -13.36
N ARG A 203 6.25 16.96 -12.34
CA ARG A 203 6.37 15.94 -11.28
C ARG A 203 6.07 14.54 -11.79
N LYS A 204 5.15 14.40 -12.75
CA LYS A 204 4.90 13.11 -13.42
C LYS A 204 6.14 12.67 -14.21
N GLU A 205 6.72 13.57 -15.01
CA GLU A 205 7.92 13.30 -15.80
C GLU A 205 9.11 12.94 -14.91
N ALA A 206 9.33 13.69 -13.83
CA ALA A 206 10.36 13.38 -12.83
C ALA A 206 10.16 11.99 -12.20
N GLY A 207 8.91 11.62 -11.88
CA GLY A 207 8.59 10.28 -11.38
C GLY A 207 8.89 9.18 -12.40
N LEU A 208 8.55 9.38 -13.67
CA LEU A 208 8.89 8.43 -14.75
C LEU A 208 10.40 8.29 -14.94
N ALA A 209 11.15 9.40 -14.86
CA ALA A 209 12.60 9.39 -14.96
C ALA A 209 13.24 8.63 -13.78
N LEU A 210 12.77 8.86 -12.54
CA LEU A 210 13.22 8.10 -11.37
C LEU A 210 12.98 6.59 -11.55
N ARG A 211 11.80 6.21 -12.06
CA ARG A 211 11.49 4.81 -12.38
C ARG A 211 12.50 4.23 -13.37
N SER A 212 12.80 4.97 -14.43
CA SER A 212 13.77 4.56 -15.45
C SER A 212 15.15 4.29 -14.85
N TYR A 213 15.63 5.15 -13.94
CA TYR A 213 16.89 4.90 -13.25
C TYR A 213 16.87 3.67 -12.34
N ILE A 214 15.78 3.45 -11.61
CA ILE A 214 15.61 2.27 -10.76
C ILE A 214 15.62 1.00 -11.62
N ASP A 215 14.87 1.01 -12.72
CA ASP A 215 14.83 -0.11 -13.66
C ASP A 215 16.19 -0.33 -14.36
N GLY A 216 16.91 0.74 -14.70
CA GLY A 216 18.27 0.66 -15.26
C GLY A 216 19.30 0.05 -14.29
N CYS A 217 19.04 0.14 -12.98
CA CYS A 217 19.87 -0.48 -11.94
C CYS A 217 19.53 -1.96 -11.69
N ARG A 218 18.32 -2.41 -12.05
CA ARG A 218 17.90 -3.80 -11.82
C ARG A 218 18.70 -4.76 -12.70
N VAL A 219 19.24 -5.81 -12.08
CA VAL A 219 19.73 -6.98 -12.80
C VAL A 219 18.50 -7.71 -13.33
N GLY A 220 18.32 -7.75 -14.65
CA GLY A 220 17.27 -8.57 -15.26
C GLY A 220 17.35 -9.99 -14.70
N GLY A 221 16.28 -10.43 -14.03
CA GLY A 221 16.22 -11.75 -13.42
C GLY A 221 16.33 -12.84 -14.48
N MET A 222 17.28 -13.75 -14.28
CA MET A 222 17.32 -15.11 -14.82
C MET A 222 17.23 -15.25 -16.35
N SER A 223 18.08 -14.52 -17.06
CA SER A 223 18.82 -15.21 -18.10
C SER A 223 20.29 -15.13 -17.74
N SER A 224 20.93 -16.29 -17.60
CA SER A 224 22.39 -16.36 -17.77
C SER A 224 22.78 -15.78 -19.14
N VAL A 225 21.83 -15.55 -20.03
CA VAL A 225 22.01 -15.00 -21.36
C VAL A 225 22.50 -13.54 -21.34
N ASP A 226 22.09 -12.65 -20.44
CA ASP A 226 22.74 -11.31 -20.39
C ASP A 226 24.13 -11.33 -19.73
N PHE A 227 24.52 -12.48 -19.16
CA PHE A 227 25.87 -12.81 -18.71
C PHE A 227 26.64 -13.70 -19.72
N GLU A 228 25.97 -14.32 -20.70
CA GLU A 228 26.53 -15.32 -21.64
C GLU A 228 26.35 -14.96 -23.12
N ARG A 229 25.58 -13.93 -23.50
CA ARG A 229 25.37 -13.55 -24.92
C ARG A 229 26.40 -12.59 -25.50
N GLU A 230 27.54 -12.43 -24.82
CA GLU A 230 28.81 -12.08 -25.49
C GLU A 230 29.74 -13.29 -25.62
N VAL A 231 29.24 -14.54 -25.53
CA VAL A 231 30.04 -15.74 -25.84
C VAL A 231 29.54 -16.41 -27.11
N ALA A 232 29.72 -15.71 -28.23
CA ALA A 232 30.14 -16.33 -29.47
C ALA A 232 31.56 -15.83 -29.79
N GLY A 233 32.53 -16.29 -28.99
CA GLY A 233 33.95 -16.11 -29.24
C GLY A 233 34.63 -14.96 -28.49
N GLY A 234 35.18 -15.26 -27.32
CA GLY A 234 36.15 -14.40 -26.63
C GLY A 234 35.74 -14.08 -25.20
N GLY A 235 36.55 -14.52 -24.24
CA GLY A 235 36.29 -14.31 -22.81
C GLY A 235 36.34 -12.83 -22.42
N VAL A 236 35.19 -12.15 -22.49
CA VAL A 236 35.01 -10.80 -21.96
C VAL A 236 34.37 -10.93 -20.59
N GLY A 237 35.16 -10.72 -19.55
CA GLY A 237 34.66 -10.66 -18.18
C GLY A 237 33.63 -9.55 -18.01
N LEU A 238 32.46 -9.92 -17.49
CA LEU A 238 31.55 -9.16 -16.63
C LEU A 238 31.87 -7.66 -16.44
N ALA A 239 31.60 -6.85 -17.46
CA ALA A 239 31.71 -5.40 -17.34
C ALA A 239 30.32 -4.78 -17.20
N ILE A 240 30.14 -4.00 -16.14
CA ILE A 240 28.92 -3.23 -15.89
C ILE A 240 28.71 -2.27 -17.08
N PRO A 241 27.56 -2.32 -17.79
CA PRO A 241 27.28 -1.41 -18.90
C PRO A 241 27.34 0.06 -18.45
N ALA A 242 27.83 0.96 -19.32
CA ALA A 242 27.96 2.39 -19.02
C ALA A 242 26.63 3.03 -18.57
N HIS A 243 25.54 2.76 -19.28
CA HIS A 243 24.19 3.18 -18.91
C HIS A 243 23.80 2.72 -17.49
N ARG A 244 24.23 1.53 -17.07
CA ARG A 244 23.95 1.03 -15.71
C ARG A 244 24.75 1.80 -14.68
N LEU A 245 26.02 2.11 -14.95
CA LEU A 245 26.84 2.96 -14.07
C LEU A 245 26.25 4.37 -13.94
N GLU A 246 25.79 4.95 -15.04
CA GLU A 246 25.08 6.24 -15.06
C GLU A 246 23.82 6.18 -14.19
N CYS A 247 22.97 5.15 -14.36
CA CYS A 247 21.77 4.97 -13.53
C CYS A 247 22.11 4.80 -12.04
N ILE A 248 23.12 4.01 -11.69
CA ILE A 248 23.56 3.80 -10.30
C ILE A 248 24.06 5.11 -9.70
N SER A 249 24.87 5.85 -10.46
CA SER A 249 25.39 7.16 -10.09
C SER A 249 24.25 8.16 -9.87
N ALA A 250 23.31 8.24 -10.81
CA ALA A 250 22.15 9.13 -10.74
C ALA A 250 21.27 8.82 -9.52
N LEU A 251 20.96 7.55 -9.25
CA LEU A 251 20.23 7.17 -8.03
C LEU A 251 21.01 7.52 -6.77
N GLY A 252 22.32 7.29 -6.76
CA GLY A 252 23.19 7.67 -5.65
C GLY A 252 23.18 9.17 -5.39
N ALA A 253 23.16 9.99 -6.44
CA ALA A 253 23.07 11.44 -6.34
C ALA A 253 21.70 11.90 -5.82
N ILE A 254 20.61 11.40 -6.41
CA ILE A 254 19.23 11.70 -5.97
C ILE A 254 19.03 11.35 -4.49
N LYS A 255 19.53 10.19 -4.04
CA LYS A 255 19.49 9.78 -2.61
C LYS A 255 20.21 10.77 -1.68
N LYS A 256 21.28 11.42 -2.13
CA LYS A 256 22.02 12.42 -1.33
C LYS A 256 21.35 13.80 -1.30
N MET A 257 20.52 14.11 -2.30
CA MET A 257 19.83 15.40 -2.41
C MET A 257 18.57 15.51 -1.53
N MET A 258 18.04 14.40 -1.00
CA MET A 258 16.85 14.39 -0.15
C MET A 258 17.04 13.51 1.10
N PRO A 259 16.21 13.67 2.15
CA PRO A 259 16.20 12.76 3.28
C PRO A 259 15.87 11.32 2.86
N GLU A 260 16.51 10.33 3.47
CA GLU A 260 16.29 8.90 3.17
C GLU A 260 14.81 8.50 3.29
N ARG A 261 14.09 9.02 4.28
CA ARG A 261 12.65 8.81 4.45
C ARG A 261 11.86 9.22 3.20
N ASP A 262 12.19 10.36 2.60
CA ASP A 262 11.49 10.88 1.43
C ASP A 262 11.84 10.08 0.18
N TYR A 263 13.09 9.61 0.07
CA TYR A 263 13.50 8.69 -0.98
C TYR A 263 12.75 7.35 -0.91
N LEU A 264 12.71 6.70 0.26
CA LEU A 264 12.01 5.42 0.44
C LEU A 264 10.50 5.55 0.14
N LEU A 265 9.92 6.69 0.49
CA LEU A 265 8.54 7.01 0.17
C LEU A 265 8.32 7.09 -1.35
N ILE A 266 9.15 7.86 -2.07
CA ILE A 266 8.97 8.03 -3.51
C ILE A 266 9.34 6.78 -4.30
N GLU A 267 10.33 6.01 -3.85
CA GLU A 267 10.66 4.69 -4.39
C GLU A 267 9.47 3.73 -4.25
N GLY A 268 8.82 3.66 -3.08
CA GLY A 268 7.60 2.88 -2.89
C GLY A 268 6.49 3.27 -3.88
N VAL A 269 6.27 4.56 -4.09
CA VAL A 269 5.22 5.09 -4.99
C VAL A 269 5.54 4.85 -6.46
N VAL A 270 6.78 5.09 -6.89
CA VAL A 270 7.18 5.13 -8.30
C VAL A 270 7.59 3.75 -8.83
N ASP A 271 8.28 2.97 -8.00
CA ASP A 271 8.86 1.69 -8.40
C ASP A 271 7.98 0.51 -8.00
N ARG A 272 7.55 0.48 -6.74
CA ARG A 272 6.71 -0.61 -6.19
C ARG A 272 5.21 -0.39 -6.42
N ASP A 273 4.84 0.73 -7.03
CA ASP A 273 3.45 1.13 -7.28
C ASP A 273 2.59 1.07 -5.99
N GLU A 274 3.19 1.43 -4.84
CA GLU A 274 2.54 1.44 -3.53
C GLU A 274 1.64 2.68 -3.35
N PHE A 275 0.55 2.50 -2.62
CA PHE A 275 -0.41 3.58 -2.29
C PHE A 275 -0.30 3.91 -0.79
N PRO A 276 0.77 4.59 -0.32
CA PRO A 276 1.02 4.80 1.11
C PRO A 276 -0.06 5.64 1.79
N TRP A 277 -0.86 6.41 1.02
CA TRP A 277 -2.00 7.16 1.53
C TRP A 277 -3.27 6.33 1.72
N ARG A 278 -3.33 5.08 1.21
CA ARG A 278 -4.56 4.27 1.21
C ARG A 278 -5.06 3.98 2.61
N ASP A 279 -4.15 3.66 3.52
CA ASP A 279 -4.46 3.22 4.87
C ASP A 279 -4.48 4.38 5.88
N ILE A 280 -4.23 5.61 5.44
CA ILE A 280 -4.30 6.81 6.27
C ILE A 280 -5.74 7.34 6.31
N PRO A 281 -6.45 7.26 7.45
CA PRO A 281 -7.83 7.74 7.54
C PRO A 281 -7.90 9.27 7.58
N SER A 282 -6.89 9.93 8.16
CA SER A 282 -6.85 11.39 8.33
C SER A 282 -6.59 12.11 7.01
N ARG A 283 -7.44 13.09 6.68
CA ARG A 283 -7.24 13.99 5.53
C ARG A 283 -5.96 14.81 5.69
N THR A 284 -5.66 15.27 6.90
CA THR A 284 -4.43 16.03 7.20
C THR A 284 -3.19 15.14 7.05
N GLY A 285 -3.26 13.89 7.52
CA GLY A 285 -2.17 12.92 7.34
C GLY A 285 -1.90 12.61 5.86
N LYS A 286 -2.96 12.45 5.06
CA LYS A 286 -2.85 12.30 3.60
C LYS A 286 -2.23 13.53 2.94
N ALA A 287 -2.64 14.74 3.35
CA ALA A 287 -2.10 15.98 2.80
C ALA A 287 -0.59 16.10 3.07
N PHE A 288 -0.13 15.79 4.28
CA PHE A 288 1.29 15.77 4.63
C PHE A 288 2.07 14.78 3.76
N LEU A 289 1.50 13.60 3.50
CA LEU A 289 2.13 12.59 2.64
C LEU A 289 2.21 13.05 1.18
N TYR A 290 1.14 13.65 0.65
CA TYR A 290 1.14 14.22 -0.70
C TYR A 290 2.16 15.33 -0.86
N GLU A 291 2.34 16.16 0.17
CA GLU A 291 3.35 17.21 0.19
C GLU A 291 4.77 16.65 0.20
N ALA A 292 5.03 15.60 1.00
CA ALA A 292 6.32 14.90 0.99
C ALA A 292 6.62 14.28 -0.39
N ILE A 293 5.61 13.67 -1.03
CA ILE A 293 5.75 13.11 -2.39
C ILE A 293 6.05 14.22 -3.40
N ARG A 294 5.32 15.34 -3.37
CA ARG A 294 5.57 16.49 -4.25
C ARG A 294 6.97 17.05 -4.08
N ARG A 295 7.43 17.19 -2.83
CA ARG A 295 8.78 17.65 -2.51
C ARG A 295 9.84 16.69 -3.07
N ALA A 296 9.68 15.39 -2.84
CA ALA A 296 10.60 14.38 -3.36
C ALA A 296 10.66 14.40 -4.90
N LEU A 297 9.52 14.51 -5.57
CA LEU A 297 9.45 14.64 -7.02
C LEU A 297 10.07 15.95 -7.54
N ASP A 298 9.91 17.05 -6.81
CA ASP A 298 10.55 18.32 -7.15
C ASP A 298 12.08 18.23 -7.03
N VAL A 299 12.62 17.47 -6.07
CA VAL A 299 14.08 17.20 -6.01
C VAL A 299 14.54 16.43 -7.25
N VAL A 300 13.80 15.40 -7.65
CA VAL A 300 14.10 14.66 -8.89
C VAL A 300 13.98 15.56 -10.11
N ALA A 301 12.99 16.46 -10.15
CA ALA A 301 12.84 17.43 -11.22
C ALA A 301 14.03 18.40 -11.30
N VAL A 302 14.57 18.84 -10.17
CA VAL A 302 15.81 19.65 -10.13
C VAL A 302 16.99 18.85 -10.68
N PHE A 303 17.14 17.59 -10.27
CA PHE A 303 18.19 16.72 -10.78
C PHE A 303 18.11 16.52 -12.30
N GLN A 304 16.90 16.35 -12.84
CA GLN A 304 16.64 16.21 -14.28
C GLN A 304 16.72 17.52 -15.08
N GLY A 305 16.94 18.66 -14.43
CA GLY A 305 16.90 19.97 -15.09
C GLY A 305 15.49 20.41 -15.53
N LEU A 306 14.44 19.71 -15.07
CA LEU A 306 13.03 20.09 -15.30
C LEU A 306 12.58 21.23 -14.37
N MET A 307 13.34 21.52 -13.32
CA MET A 307 13.12 22.61 -12.37
C MET A 307 14.45 23.31 -12.05
N ALA A 308 14.44 24.65 -11.98
CA ALA A 308 15.59 25.39 -11.47
C ALA A 308 15.72 25.27 -9.94
N LYS A 309 16.95 25.24 -9.42
CA LYS A 309 17.22 25.17 -7.97
C LYS A 309 16.57 26.33 -7.20
N ASP A 310 16.58 27.53 -7.78
CA ASP A 310 15.97 28.71 -7.17
C ASP A 310 14.44 28.54 -7.02
N THR A 311 13.78 27.97 -8.04
CA THR A 311 12.35 27.67 -7.98
C THR A 311 12.01 26.63 -6.91
N PHE A 312 12.90 25.65 -6.72
CA PHE A 312 12.76 24.70 -5.63
C PHE A 312 12.88 25.40 -4.26
N ALA A 313 13.90 26.25 -4.11
CA ALA A 313 14.16 26.98 -2.87
C ALA A 313 13.01 27.92 -2.51
N ASP A 314 12.47 28.67 -3.49
CA ASP A 314 11.30 29.53 -3.32
C ASP A 314 10.06 28.75 -2.84
N ARG A 315 9.87 27.53 -3.36
CA ARG A 315 8.69 26.70 -3.06
C ARG A 315 8.78 26.02 -1.70
N TRP A 316 9.97 25.56 -1.31
CA TRP A 316 10.16 24.70 -0.14
C TRP A 316 10.87 25.38 1.03
N GLY A 317 11.41 26.59 0.82
CA GLY A 317 12.06 27.40 1.84
C GLY A 317 13.48 26.95 2.20
N TYR A 318 14.12 26.11 1.37
CA TYR A 318 15.49 25.66 1.60
C TYR A 318 16.20 25.29 0.30
N ASN A 319 17.54 25.39 0.30
CA ASN A 319 18.38 25.05 -0.83
C ASN A 319 18.74 23.55 -0.85
N LEU A 320 18.78 22.97 -2.06
CA LEU A 320 19.28 21.61 -2.25
C LEU A 320 20.81 21.58 -2.23
N LYS A 321 21.36 20.43 -1.84
CA LYS A 321 22.80 20.18 -1.91
C LYS A 321 23.22 20.07 -3.37
N ASP A 322 24.37 20.65 -3.70
CA ASP A 322 25.06 20.36 -4.95
C ASP A 322 25.63 18.95 -4.88
N VAL A 323 25.14 18.08 -5.77
CA VAL A 323 25.62 16.70 -5.87
C VAL A 323 25.89 16.45 -7.34
N ASP A 324 27.16 16.24 -7.66
CA ASP A 324 27.57 15.86 -9.00
C ASP A 324 27.20 14.38 -9.23
N ALA A 325 26.47 14.12 -10.31
CA ALA A 325 26.33 12.78 -10.86
C ALA A 325 27.32 12.60 -11.99
N MET A 326 27.89 11.40 -12.08
CA MET A 326 28.65 10.96 -13.24
C MET A 326 27.77 11.06 -14.49
N ASP A 327 28.27 11.75 -15.52
CA ASP A 327 27.62 11.80 -16.82
C ASP A 327 27.86 10.51 -17.62
N PHE A 328 27.23 10.40 -18.79
CA PHE A 328 27.36 9.20 -19.63
C PHE A 328 28.78 8.99 -20.15
N ASP A 329 29.52 10.06 -20.46
CA ASP A 329 30.87 9.97 -21.02
C ASP A 329 31.88 9.52 -19.98
N ASP A 330 31.75 10.02 -18.75
CA ASP A 330 32.48 9.55 -17.57
C ASP A 330 32.12 8.09 -17.26
N ALA A 331 30.84 7.73 -17.29
CA ALA A 331 30.39 6.36 -17.08
C ALA A 331 30.93 5.40 -18.15
N LEU A 332 31.01 5.84 -19.41
CA LEU A 332 31.58 5.09 -20.51
C LEU A 332 33.10 4.93 -20.35
N SER A 333 33.79 5.98 -19.92
CA SER A 333 35.22 5.96 -19.59
C SER A 333 35.51 4.95 -18.48
N VAL A 334 34.77 5.00 -17.37
CA VAL A 334 34.91 4.07 -16.24
C VAL A 334 34.58 2.64 -16.67
N SER A 335 33.53 2.43 -17.45
CA SER A 335 33.17 1.10 -17.98
C SER A 335 34.27 0.53 -18.88
N ARG A 336 34.88 1.36 -19.74
CA ARG A 336 36.02 0.97 -20.59
C ARG A 336 37.27 0.64 -19.77
N GLN A 337 37.59 1.45 -18.77
CA GLN A 337 38.72 1.20 -17.86
C GLN A 337 38.52 -0.10 -17.08
N ALA A 338 37.32 -0.34 -16.55
CA ALA A 338 36.99 -1.59 -15.87
C ALA A 338 37.21 -2.80 -16.80
N ARG A 339 36.72 -2.76 -18.04
CA ARG A 339 36.96 -3.80 -19.06
C ARG A 339 38.44 -4.08 -19.28
N GLN A 340 39.25 -3.02 -19.40
CA GLN A 340 40.70 -3.16 -19.61
C GLN A 340 41.39 -3.79 -18.40
N MET A 341 41.04 -3.38 -17.18
CA MET A 341 41.61 -3.95 -15.95
C MET A 341 41.24 -5.43 -15.78
N PHE A 342 39.97 -5.80 -16.00
CA PHE A 342 39.56 -7.20 -15.93
C PHE A 342 40.21 -8.06 -17.02
N GLY A 343 40.34 -7.53 -18.23
CA GLY A 343 41.06 -8.20 -19.31
C GLY A 343 42.54 -8.41 -18.99
N LYS A 344 43.19 -7.45 -18.33
CA LYS A 344 44.59 -7.57 -17.88
C LYS A 344 44.72 -8.60 -16.75
N ALA A 345 43.87 -8.54 -15.73
CA ALA A 345 43.89 -9.48 -14.60
C ALA A 345 43.63 -10.93 -15.06
N GLN A 346 42.74 -11.16 -16.02
CA GLN A 346 42.51 -12.50 -16.59
C GLN A 346 43.70 -13.03 -17.40
N ARG A 347 44.48 -12.15 -18.03
CA ARG A 347 45.71 -12.54 -18.75
C ARG A 347 46.85 -12.83 -17.78
N GLU A 348 46.94 -12.11 -16.66
CA GLU A 348 47.94 -12.35 -15.61
C GLU A 348 47.63 -13.59 -14.76
N ALA A 349 46.36 -14.01 -14.70
CA ALA A 349 45.94 -15.22 -13.99
C ALA A 349 46.06 -16.51 -14.82
N ARG A 350 46.42 -16.43 -16.11
CA ARG A 350 46.69 -17.56 -17.01
C ARG A 350 48.18 -17.70 -17.24
#